data_AF-A0A164E8Z7-F1
#
_entry.id   AF-A0A164E8Z7-F1
#
_cell.length_a   1.000
_cell.length_b   1.000
_cell.length_c   1.000
_cell.angle_alpha   90.00
_cell.angle_beta   90.00
_cell.angle_gamma   90.00
#
_symmetry.space_group_name_H-M   'P 1'
#
loop_
_entity.id
_entity.type
_entity.pdbx_description
1 polymer ?
#
loop_
_entity_poly.entity_id
_entity_poly.type
_entity_poly.pdbx_seq_one_letter_code
_entity_poly.pdbx_strand_id
1 'polypeptide(L)'
;DFPTPIGKASATAGTLSHNHLTLVWDTTYTHKIQHELRPVESGIGNRMKTINEKYFRLLDDERQLDFHLTLQPPCDPKHRSCNNRTTTFKIVGQSNLVLVTWPFVDKSLSLTAESASIKEKAQPSVSMETISPSSDPDLDKLANKQYIQDRAIDRDNELARMLQTIECDVRKAKNERAIITA
;
A
#
# COMPACT_ATOMS: atom_id res chain seq x y z
N ASP A 1 28.64 23.68 5.43
CA ASP A 1 28.97 24.53 4.27
C ASP A 1 28.54 23.90 2.96
N PHE A 2 28.09 24.70 2.00
CA PHE A 2 27.66 24.30 0.66
C PHE A 2 28.50 25.01 -0.40
N PRO A 3 28.73 24.39 -1.58
CA PRO A 3 29.48 25.02 -2.66
C PRO A 3 28.67 26.14 -3.32
N THR A 4 29.32 27.26 -3.59
CA THR A 4 28.78 28.37 -4.40
C THR A 4 29.78 28.73 -5.50
N PRO A 5 29.36 29.48 -6.53
CA PRO A 5 30.25 29.94 -7.59
C PRO A 5 31.45 30.78 -7.12
N ILE A 6 31.38 31.37 -5.92
CA ILE A 6 32.45 32.24 -5.37
C ILE A 6 33.16 31.65 -4.14
N GLY A 7 32.88 30.39 -3.79
CA GLY A 7 33.53 29.69 -2.67
C GLY A 7 32.60 28.81 -1.84
N LYS A 8 33.10 28.33 -0.70
CA LYS A 8 32.28 27.59 0.28
C LYS A 8 31.52 28.56 1.16
N ALA A 9 30.19 28.45 1.17
CA ALA A 9 29.30 29.27 1.99
C ALA A 9 28.75 28.45 3.17
N SER A 10 28.58 29.09 4.33
CA SER A 10 27.85 28.49 5.45
C SER A 10 26.38 28.86 5.35
N ALA A 11 25.46 27.90 5.41
CA ALA A 11 24.03 28.16 5.33
C ALA A 11 23.56 29.21 6.36
N THR A 12 24.17 29.25 7.53
CA THR A 12 23.78 30.14 8.64
C THR A 12 24.37 31.55 8.54
N ALA A 13 25.34 31.80 7.65
CA ALA A 13 26.00 33.10 7.54
C ALA A 13 25.14 34.16 6.82
N GLY A 14 24.19 33.74 5.98
CA GLY A 14 23.29 34.62 5.21
C GLY A 14 23.95 35.42 4.10
N THR A 15 25.27 35.53 4.11
CA THR A 15 26.03 36.25 3.09
C THR A 15 27.39 35.60 2.85
N LEU A 16 27.89 35.73 1.62
CA LEU A 16 29.27 35.41 1.23
C LEU A 16 29.73 36.47 0.24
N SER A 17 30.81 37.17 0.59
CA SER A 17 31.42 38.18 -0.28
C SER A 17 32.81 37.75 -0.73
N HIS A 18 33.08 37.89 -2.03
CA HIS A 18 34.39 37.71 -2.61
C HIS A 18 34.59 38.73 -3.74
N ASN A 19 35.64 39.57 -3.61
CA ASN A 19 35.91 40.70 -4.49
C ASN A 19 34.69 41.64 -4.63
N HIS A 20 34.18 41.80 -5.86
CA HIS A 20 33.05 42.69 -6.19
C HIS A 20 31.69 41.99 -6.18
N LEU A 21 31.61 40.74 -5.70
CA LEU A 21 30.39 39.95 -5.65
C LEU A 21 30.02 39.60 -4.22
N THR A 22 28.76 39.85 -3.87
CA THR A 22 28.15 39.43 -2.62
C THR A 22 26.95 38.56 -2.93
N LEU A 23 27.00 37.32 -2.49
CA LEU A 23 25.84 36.44 -2.42
C LEU A 23 25.15 36.70 -1.09
N VAL A 24 23.83 36.89 -1.15
CA VAL A 24 22.96 37.00 0.02
C VAL A 24 21.89 35.94 -0.12
N TRP A 25 21.62 35.21 0.96
CA TRP A 25 20.53 34.26 1.01
C TRP A 25 19.81 34.37 2.34
N ASP A 26 18.56 33.93 2.32
CA ASP A 26 17.73 33.91 3.50
C ASP A 26 18.19 32.79 4.46
N THR A 27 18.57 33.17 5.68
CA THR A 27 19.01 32.23 6.72
C THR A 27 17.85 31.53 7.42
N THR A 28 16.61 31.99 7.24
CA THR A 28 15.43 31.36 7.86
C THR A 28 15.21 29.94 7.33
N TYR A 29 15.62 29.67 6.08
CA TYR A 29 15.60 28.35 5.44
C TYR A 29 16.75 27.42 5.86
N THR A 30 17.60 27.83 6.81
CA THR A 30 18.61 26.91 7.41
C THR A 30 18.01 25.88 8.35
N HIS A 31 16.71 25.99 8.66
CA HIS A 31 15.99 24.88 9.25
C HIS A 31 16.10 23.68 8.31
N LYS A 32 16.61 22.57 8.86
CA LYS A 32 16.62 21.25 8.23
C LYS A 32 15.37 21.16 7.38
N ILE A 33 15.51 21.04 6.06
CA ILE A 33 14.40 20.68 5.19
C ILE A 33 13.87 19.38 5.79
N GLN A 34 12.82 19.49 6.60
CA GLN A 34 12.14 18.34 7.14
C GLN A 34 11.52 17.75 5.89
N HIS A 35 12.02 16.59 5.48
CA HIS A 35 11.39 15.80 4.44
C HIS A 35 10.04 15.35 5.01
N GLU A 36 9.04 16.22 4.88
CA GLU A 36 7.67 15.92 5.24
C GLU A 36 7.07 15.03 4.15
N LEU A 37 6.43 13.94 4.56
CA LEU A 37 5.69 13.12 3.61
C LEU A 37 4.50 13.93 3.15
N ARG A 38 4.43 14.19 1.85
CA ARG A 38 3.26 14.82 1.24
C ARG A 38 2.26 13.74 0.84
N PRO A 39 0.96 13.92 1.12
CA PRO A 39 -0.06 13.04 0.55
C PRO A 39 -0.03 13.14 -0.97
N VAL A 40 0.17 12.00 -1.63
CA VAL A 40 0.15 11.87 -3.09
C VAL A 40 -1.25 11.48 -3.55
N GLU A 41 -1.88 10.57 -2.82
CA GLU A 41 -3.17 10.00 -3.16
C GLU A 41 -3.89 9.46 -1.91
N SER A 42 -5.21 9.34 -2.00
CA SER A 42 -6.07 8.72 -1.00
C SER A 42 -7.05 7.77 -1.68
N GLY A 43 -7.32 6.64 -1.04
CA GLY A 43 -8.22 5.64 -1.60
C GLY A 43 -8.73 4.67 -0.55
N ILE A 44 -9.53 3.72 -1.02
CA ILE A 44 -10.28 2.77 -0.24
C ILE A 44 -9.91 1.39 -0.73
N GLY A 45 -9.53 0.48 0.17
CA GLY A 45 -9.19 -0.86 -0.24
C GLY A 45 -9.40 -1.90 0.84
N ASN A 46 -9.68 -3.11 0.39
CA ASN A 46 -9.75 -4.30 1.22
C ASN A 46 -8.33 -4.83 1.45
N ARG A 47 -7.90 -4.82 2.71
CA ARG A 47 -6.60 -5.37 3.10
C ARG A 47 -6.72 -6.86 3.38
N MET A 48 -5.95 -7.66 2.66
CA MET A 48 -5.89 -9.12 2.80
C MET A 48 -4.49 -9.54 3.24
N LYS A 49 -4.40 -10.46 4.21
CA LYS A 49 -3.11 -11.07 4.59
C LYS A 49 -2.81 -12.18 3.58
N THR A 50 -1.62 -12.19 3.00
CA THR A 50 -1.22 -13.31 2.14
C THR A 50 -0.81 -14.52 2.98
N ILE A 51 -0.61 -15.67 2.33
CA ILE A 51 -0.15 -16.92 2.98
C ILE A 51 1.17 -16.68 3.75
N ASN A 52 2.00 -15.75 3.26
CA ASN A 52 3.18 -15.30 3.97
C ASN A 52 2.83 -14.12 4.89
N GLU A 53 2.97 -14.29 6.21
CA GLU A 53 2.57 -13.29 7.21
C GLU A 53 3.28 -11.94 7.12
N LYS A 54 4.33 -11.87 6.32
CA LYS A 54 5.13 -10.66 6.06
C LYS A 54 4.58 -9.79 4.93
N TYR A 55 3.73 -10.37 4.07
CA TYR A 55 3.19 -9.71 2.87
C TYR A 55 1.69 -9.54 2.97
N PHE A 56 1.22 -8.36 2.60
CA PHE A 56 -0.19 -8.00 2.58
C PHE A 56 -0.55 -7.54 1.17
N ARG A 57 -1.82 -7.72 0.79
CA ARG A 57 -2.41 -7.13 -0.42
C ARG A 57 -3.43 -6.08 0.00
N LEU A 58 -3.43 -4.94 -0.66
CA LEU A 58 -4.50 -3.96 -0.58
C LEU A 58 -5.19 -3.92 -1.94
N LEU A 59 -6.43 -4.39 -1.95
CA LEU A 59 -7.23 -4.53 -3.15
C LEU A 59 -8.30 -3.44 -3.21
N ASP A 60 -8.28 -2.63 -4.26
CA ASP A 60 -9.36 -1.71 -4.61
C ASP A 60 -10.06 -2.25 -5.86
N ASP A 61 -11.19 -2.93 -5.65
CA ASP A 61 -11.95 -3.56 -6.73
C ASP A 61 -12.62 -2.53 -7.65
N GLU A 62 -13.01 -1.37 -7.10
CA GLU A 62 -13.69 -0.32 -7.86
C GLU A 62 -12.74 0.34 -8.85
N ARG A 63 -11.52 0.62 -8.40
CA ARG A 63 -10.46 1.21 -9.24
C ARG A 63 -9.59 0.19 -9.95
N GLN A 64 -9.81 -1.10 -9.69
CA GLN A 64 -9.02 -2.20 -10.25
C GLN A 64 -7.52 -2.05 -9.93
N LEU A 65 -7.19 -1.77 -8.67
CA LEU A 65 -5.82 -1.59 -8.20
C LEU A 65 -5.48 -2.66 -7.17
N ASP A 66 -4.26 -3.19 -7.25
CA ASP A 66 -3.72 -4.13 -6.27
C ASP A 66 -2.31 -3.70 -5.86
N PHE A 67 -2.15 -3.48 -4.55
CA PHE A 67 -0.87 -3.10 -3.97
C PHE A 67 -0.33 -4.22 -3.10
N HIS A 68 0.87 -4.68 -3.43
CA HIS A 68 1.63 -5.58 -2.57
C HIS A 68 2.37 -4.76 -1.52
N LEU A 69 2.21 -5.16 -0.27
CA LEU A 69 2.63 -4.38 0.88
C LEU A 69 3.53 -5.21 1.79
N THR A 70 4.51 -4.53 2.38
CA THR A 70 5.31 -5.07 3.48
C THR A 70 5.21 -4.16 4.69
N LEU A 71 5.11 -4.77 5.88
CA LEU A 71 4.98 -4.02 7.12
C LEU A 71 6.22 -3.14 7.34
N GLN A 72 6.01 -1.87 7.64
CA GLN A 72 7.07 -0.92 7.99
C GLN A 72 7.02 -0.64 9.50
N PRO A 73 8.14 -0.27 10.14
CA PRO A 73 8.10 0.27 11.50
C PRO A 73 7.10 1.43 11.61
N PRO A 74 6.52 1.65 12.81
CA PRO A 74 5.58 2.72 13.05
C PRO A 74 6.13 4.07 12.56
N CYS A 75 5.27 4.86 11.93
CA CYS A 75 5.60 6.21 11.50
C CYS A 75 6.02 7.08 12.70
N ASP A 76 6.84 8.11 12.45
CA ASP A 76 7.23 9.07 13.49
C ASP A 76 5.96 9.72 14.06
N PRO A 77 5.68 9.61 15.37
CA PRO A 77 4.48 10.19 15.98
C PRO A 77 4.42 11.71 15.86
N LYS A 78 5.53 12.39 15.52
CA LYS A 78 5.54 13.82 15.21
C LYS A 78 4.97 14.15 13.83
N HIS A 79 4.79 13.16 12.96
CA HIS A 79 4.24 13.36 11.63
C HIS A 79 2.72 13.55 11.69
N ARG A 80 2.19 14.60 11.06
CA ARG A 80 0.75 14.97 11.10
C ARG A 80 -0.20 13.81 10.72
N SER A 81 0.21 12.98 9.76
CA SER A 81 -0.58 11.84 9.29
C SER A 81 -0.40 10.55 10.11
N CYS A 82 0.45 10.56 11.13
CA CYS A 82 0.73 9.42 11.99
C CYS A 82 -0.04 9.54 13.31
N ASN A 83 -0.83 8.52 13.64
CA ASN A 83 -1.46 8.40 14.95
C ASN A 83 -1.23 7.00 15.54
N ASN A 84 -1.61 6.80 16.80
CA ASN A 84 -1.44 5.52 17.49
C ASN A 84 -2.22 4.33 16.90
N ARG A 85 -3.15 4.58 15.97
CA ARG A 85 -3.94 3.56 15.25
C ARG A 85 -3.47 3.36 13.81
N THR A 86 -2.54 4.18 13.31
CA THR A 86 -2.05 4.06 11.94
C THR A 86 -1.08 2.91 11.81
N THR A 87 -1.25 2.14 10.74
CA THR A 87 -0.28 1.13 10.31
C THR A 87 0.39 1.59 9.03
N THR A 88 1.71 1.52 8.99
CA THR A 88 2.53 1.99 7.87
C THR A 88 3.06 0.79 7.08
N PHE A 89 3.01 0.90 5.75
CA PHE A 89 3.47 -0.13 4.83
C PHE A 89 4.36 0.46 3.75
N LYS A 90 5.33 -0.33 3.29
CA LYS A 90 6.02 -0.09 2.02
C LYS A 90 5.28 -0.77 0.89
N ILE A 91 5.13 -0.07 -0.22
CA ILE A 91 4.62 -0.63 -1.47
C ILE A 91 5.78 -1.35 -2.15
N VAL A 92 5.62 -2.64 -2.44
CA VAL A 92 6.64 -3.44 -3.11
C VAL A 92 6.84 -2.87 -4.52
N GLY A 93 8.10 -2.65 -4.90
CA GLY A 93 8.46 -2.03 -6.18
C GLY A 93 8.43 -0.49 -6.19
N GLN A 94 7.99 0.16 -5.11
CA GLN A 94 7.93 1.62 -5.01
C GLN A 94 8.60 2.15 -3.74
N SER A 95 9.90 2.41 -3.82
CA SER A 95 10.73 2.78 -2.66
C SER A 95 10.48 4.17 -2.09
N ASN A 96 9.91 5.08 -2.88
CA ASN A 96 9.70 6.48 -2.51
C ASN A 96 8.32 6.74 -1.91
N LEU A 97 7.44 5.75 -1.92
CA LEU A 97 6.08 5.86 -1.40
C LEU A 97 5.91 5.04 -0.13
N VAL A 98 5.10 5.58 0.76
CA VAL A 98 4.73 4.97 2.02
C VAL A 98 3.22 4.99 2.11
N LEU A 99 2.62 3.83 2.34
CA LEU A 99 1.20 3.71 2.55
C LEU A 99 0.90 3.79 4.04
N VAL A 100 0.10 4.77 4.44
CA VAL A 100 -0.41 4.91 5.80
C VAL A 100 -1.88 4.51 5.79
N THR A 101 -2.23 3.52 6.61
CA THR A 101 -3.60 3.02 6.73
C THR A 101 -4.11 3.22 8.14
N TRP A 102 -5.41 3.39 8.30
CA TRP A 102 -6.08 3.31 9.58
C TRP A 102 -7.33 2.44 9.46
N PRO A 103 -7.61 1.58 10.45
CA PRO A 103 -8.84 0.82 10.44
C PRO A 103 -10.03 1.75 10.75
N PHE A 104 -11.15 1.54 10.08
CA PHE A 104 -12.45 1.95 10.60
C PHE A 104 -13.47 0.83 10.37
N VAL A 105 -14.61 0.93 11.05
CA VAL A 105 -15.70 -0.03 10.96
C VAL A 105 -16.93 0.71 10.45
N ASP A 106 -17.49 0.26 9.34
CA ASP A 106 -18.75 0.77 8.83
C ASP A 106 -19.91 0.26 9.71
N LYS A 107 -20.76 1.16 10.21
CA LYS A 107 -21.87 0.82 11.13
C LYS A 107 -23.08 0.23 10.42
N SER A 108 -23.08 0.17 9.08
CA SER A 108 -24.21 -0.27 8.25
C SER A 108 -24.33 -1.80 8.06
N LEU A 109 -23.30 -2.58 8.39
CA LEU A 109 -23.29 -4.03 8.22
C LEU A 109 -23.75 -4.74 9.51
N SER A 110 -25.06 -4.79 9.74
CA SER A 110 -25.66 -5.72 10.71
C SER A 110 -25.48 -7.16 10.24
N LEU A 111 -24.61 -7.89 10.93
CA LEU A 111 -24.29 -9.31 10.71
C LEU A 111 -25.52 -10.18 11.01
N THR A 112 -26.14 -10.78 10.00
CA THR A 112 -27.04 -11.93 10.21
C THR A 112 -26.22 -13.22 10.35
N ALA A 113 -26.53 -13.95 11.41
CA ALA A 113 -25.75 -15.03 11.99
C ALA A 113 -25.96 -16.39 11.28
N GLU A 114 -25.68 -16.48 9.97
CA GLU A 114 -25.63 -17.76 9.24
C GLU A 114 -24.40 -17.93 8.34
N SER A 115 -23.40 -17.05 8.47
CA SER A 115 -22.10 -17.19 7.78
C SER A 115 -20.94 -17.25 8.79
N ALA A 116 -21.07 -18.17 9.75
CA ALA A 116 -20.07 -18.47 10.77
C ALA A 116 -19.14 -19.62 10.31
N SER A 117 -18.42 -19.40 9.23
CA SER A 117 -17.15 -20.09 8.96
C SER A 117 -16.37 -19.26 7.95
N ILE A 118 -15.25 -18.71 8.39
CA ILE A 118 -14.31 -17.86 7.62
C ILE A 118 -14.80 -16.41 7.39
N LYS A 119 -15.02 -15.66 8.49
CA LYS A 119 -15.10 -14.19 8.49
C LYS A 119 -14.19 -13.63 9.56
N GLU A 120 -12.96 -13.27 9.19
CA GLU A 120 -12.19 -12.28 9.95
C GLU A 120 -12.30 -10.91 9.24
N LYS A 121 -13.43 -10.27 9.55
CA LYS A 121 -13.66 -8.82 9.65
C LYS A 121 -13.24 -7.89 8.49
N ALA A 122 -14.23 -7.60 7.65
CA ALA A 122 -14.79 -6.27 7.35
C ALA A 122 -13.81 -5.08 7.24
N GLN A 123 -13.57 -4.69 5.98
CA GLN A 123 -13.75 -3.38 5.33
C GLN A 123 -13.34 -2.09 6.06
N PRO A 124 -12.44 -1.30 5.43
CA PRO A 124 -12.53 0.15 5.55
C PRO A 124 -12.30 1.01 4.25
N SER A 125 -13.35 1.74 3.78
CA SER A 125 -13.40 3.08 3.09
C SER A 125 -13.02 4.42 3.82
N VAL A 126 -11.89 5.02 3.46
CA VAL A 126 -11.36 6.29 3.99
C VAL A 126 -11.58 7.49 3.04
N SER A 127 -11.98 8.65 3.59
CA SER A 127 -11.93 9.98 2.94
C SER A 127 -11.18 11.02 3.78
N MET A 128 -10.50 11.97 3.13
CA MET A 128 -9.93 13.17 3.77
C MET A 128 -9.88 14.35 2.78
N GLU A 129 -10.21 15.55 3.26
CA GLU A 129 -10.29 16.79 2.49
C GLU A 129 -8.96 17.58 2.42
N THR A 130 -8.70 18.09 1.21
CA THR A 130 -8.01 19.35 0.82
C THR A 130 -6.55 19.37 0.29
N ILE A 131 -6.47 20.06 -0.86
CA ILE A 131 -5.39 20.74 -1.60
C ILE A 131 -4.31 19.88 -2.29
N SER A 132 -4.70 19.47 -3.51
CA SER A 132 -3.86 19.08 -4.66
C SER A 132 -3.07 17.76 -4.52
N PRO A 133 -3.69 16.62 -4.92
CA PRO A 133 -2.95 15.43 -5.27
C PRO A 133 -2.31 15.65 -6.65
N SER A 134 -0.98 15.70 -6.69
CA SER A 134 -0.27 15.28 -7.89
C SER A 134 -0.35 13.77 -7.86
N SER A 135 -1.39 13.17 -8.46
CA SER A 135 -1.43 11.72 -8.63
C SER A 135 -0.16 11.30 -9.37
N ASP A 136 0.56 10.33 -8.82
CA ASP A 136 1.67 9.72 -9.55
C ASP A 136 1.05 8.78 -10.59
N PRO A 137 1.03 9.12 -11.89
CA PRO A 137 0.34 8.32 -12.90
C PRO A 137 0.96 6.93 -13.06
N ASP A 138 2.22 6.75 -12.65
CA ASP A 138 2.89 5.45 -12.70
C ASP A 138 2.48 4.55 -11.53
N LEU A 139 1.99 5.11 -10.41
CA LEU A 139 1.50 4.36 -9.26
C LEU A 139 0.30 3.50 -9.63
N ASP A 140 -0.76 4.14 -10.13
CA ASP A 140 -1.99 3.47 -10.54
C ASP A 140 -1.75 2.48 -11.67
N LYS A 141 -0.89 2.85 -12.63
CA LYS A 141 -0.57 1.97 -13.75
C LYS A 141 0.11 0.68 -13.29
N LEU A 142 1.05 0.77 -12.35
CA LEU A 142 1.72 -0.41 -11.81
C LEU A 142 0.76 -1.26 -10.99
N ALA A 143 -0.06 -0.64 -10.14
CA ALA A 143 -1.05 -1.33 -9.31
C ALA A 143 -2.17 -1.98 -10.13
N ASN A 144 -2.60 -1.36 -11.22
CA ASN A 144 -3.57 -1.93 -12.15
C ASN A 144 -2.99 -3.12 -12.91
N LYS A 145 -1.73 -3.02 -13.35
CA LYS A 145 -1.02 -4.16 -13.96
C LYS A 145 -0.96 -5.34 -12.98
N GLN A 146 -0.62 -5.07 -11.71
CA GLN A 146 -0.61 -6.09 -10.66
C GLN A 146 -1.99 -6.70 -10.45
N TYR A 147 -3.03 -5.87 -10.39
CA TYR A 147 -4.42 -6.30 -10.25
C TYR A 147 -4.84 -7.27 -11.36
N ILE A 148 -4.59 -6.92 -12.62
CA ILE A 148 -4.97 -7.76 -13.77
C ILE A 148 -4.24 -9.10 -13.70
N GLN A 149 -2.94 -9.08 -13.42
CA GLN A 149 -2.12 -10.30 -13.34
C GLN A 149 -2.57 -11.21 -12.21
N ASP A 150 -2.72 -10.68 -11.00
CA ASP A 150 -3.07 -11.48 -9.83
C ASP A 150 -4.50 -11.99 -9.92
N ARG A 151 -5.43 -11.20 -10.48
CA ARG A 151 -6.80 -11.66 -10.68
C ARG A 151 -6.88 -12.84 -11.63
N ALA A 152 -6.11 -12.82 -12.72
CA ALA A 152 -6.03 -13.93 -13.65
C ALA A 152 -5.44 -15.18 -12.96
N ILE A 153 -4.33 -15.01 -12.24
CA ILE A 153 -3.66 -16.10 -11.51
C ILE A 153 -4.58 -16.69 -10.43
N ASP A 154 -5.27 -15.85 -9.66
CA ASP A 154 -6.18 -16.28 -8.60
C ASP A 154 -7.34 -17.11 -9.18
N ARG A 155 -7.88 -16.70 -10.33
CA ARG A 155 -8.93 -17.44 -11.06
C ARG A 155 -8.44 -18.77 -11.61
N ASP A 156 -7.26 -18.78 -12.23
CA ASP A 156 -6.67 -20.01 -12.78
C ASP A 156 -6.36 -21.01 -11.66
N ASN A 157 -5.84 -20.53 -10.54
CA ASN A 157 -5.57 -21.35 -9.35
C ASN A 157 -6.86 -21.90 -8.71
N GLU A 158 -7.95 -21.14 -8.72
CA GLU A 158 -9.26 -21.59 -8.25
C GLU A 158 -9.80 -22.71 -9.17
N LEU A 159 -9.75 -22.49 -10.49
CA LEU A 159 -10.20 -23.47 -11.48
C LEU A 159 -9.39 -24.77 -11.41
N ALA A 160 -8.06 -24.67 -11.29
CA ALA A 160 -7.19 -25.84 -11.16
C ALA A 160 -7.53 -26.67 -9.92
N ARG A 161 -7.82 -26.03 -8.78
CA ARG A 161 -8.24 -26.72 -7.55
C ARG A 161 -9.60 -27.41 -7.71
N MET A 162 -10.55 -26.76 -8.39
CA MET A 162 -11.85 -27.36 -8.67
C MET A 162 -11.71 -28.60 -9.56
N LEU A 163 -10.91 -28.52 -10.64
CA LEU A 163 -10.66 -29.65 -11.53
C LEU A 163 -10.00 -30.83 -10.79
N GLN A 164 -8.98 -30.57 -9.98
CA GLN A 164 -8.33 -31.63 -9.18
C GLN A 164 -9.32 -32.32 -8.21
N THR A 165 -10.24 -31.55 -7.62
CA THR A 165 -11.27 -32.09 -6.73
C THR A 165 -12.20 -33.02 -7.51
N ILE A 166 -12.69 -32.58 -8.67
CA ILE A 166 -13.56 -33.39 -9.54
C ILE A 166 -12.85 -34.67 -9.99
N GLU A 167 -11.59 -34.60 -10.41
CA GLU A 167 -10.82 -35.78 -10.80
C GLU A 167 -10.67 -36.80 -9.66
N CYS A 168 -10.46 -36.31 -8.43
CA CYS A 168 -10.38 -37.17 -7.25
C CYS A 168 -11.72 -37.87 -6.99
N ASP A 169 -12.84 -37.16 -7.10
CA ASP A 169 -14.17 -37.72 -6.90
C ASP A 169 -14.53 -38.75 -7.97
N VAL A 170 -14.20 -38.48 -9.24
CA VAL A 170 -14.38 -39.42 -10.35
C VAL A 170 -13.58 -40.70 -10.11
N ARG A 171 -12.33 -40.58 -9.69
CA ARG A 171 -11.47 -41.74 -9.38
C ARG A 171 -12.03 -42.55 -8.22
N LYS A 172 -12.51 -41.89 -7.17
CA LYS A 172 -13.15 -42.53 -6.01
C LYS A 172 -14.42 -43.29 -6.44
N ALA A 173 -15.31 -42.65 -7.19
CA ALA A 173 -16.53 -43.28 -7.68
C ALA A 173 -16.25 -44.48 -8.60
N LYS A 174 -15.23 -44.39 -9.46
CA LYS A 174 -14.80 -45.52 -10.30
C LYS A 174 -14.34 -46.71 -9.47
N ASN A 175 -13.55 -46.46 -8.41
CA ASN A 175 -13.09 -47.51 -7.50
C ASN A 175 -14.26 -48.15 -6.74
N GLU A 176 -15.18 -47.35 -6.19
CA GLU A 176 -16.36 -47.84 -5.50
C GLU A 176 -17.23 -48.73 -6.42
N ARG A 177 -17.43 -48.31 -7.67
CA ARG A 177 -18.14 -49.13 -8.67
C ARG A 177 -17.42 -50.45 -8.97
N ALA A 178 -16.10 -50.43 -9.10
CA ALA A 178 -15.30 -51.64 -9.36
C ALA A 178 -15.40 -52.65 -8.21
N ILE A 179 -15.44 -52.17 -6.95
CA ILE A 179 -15.63 -53.02 -5.77
C ILE A 179 -17.01 -53.68 -5.77
N ILE A 180 -18.07 -52.95 -6.15
CA ILE A 180 -19.45 -53.47 -6.18
C ILE A 180 -19.65 -54.51 -7.30
N THR A 181 -18.87 -54.41 -8.38
CA THR A 181 -18.99 -55.30 -9.56
C THR A 181 -18.04 -56.50 -9.52
N ALA A 182 -17.18 -56.62 -8.51
CA ALA A 182 -16.29 -57.76 -8.26
C ALA A 182 -16.94 -58.80 -7.33
#